data_AF-A0A3Q1ND84-F1
#
_entry.id   AF-A0A3Q1ND84-F1
#
_cell.length_a   1.000
_cell.length_b   1.000
_cell.length_c   1.000
_cell.angle_alpha   90.00
_cell.angle_beta   90.00
_cell.angle_gamma   90.00
#
_symmetry.space_group_name_H-M   'P 1'
#
loop_
_entity.id
_entity.type
_entity.pdbx_description
1 polymer ?
#
loop_
_entity_poly.entity_id
_entity_poly.type
_entity_poly.pdbx_seq_one_letter_code
_entity_poly.pdbx_strand_id
1 'polypeptide(L)'
;MGTPGSGRKRTPVKDRFSAEDEALSNIAREAEARLAAKRAARAEARDIRMRELERQQKEGVEDALSIRSLGSHRVSLYNGGLYNPYGSRTPSEYSFHSSRASSSRSSPVFLDDDTASIASSGCASRGRRDSVLDEKSDKQYAENYTRPSSRNSASATTPLSGNSSRRGSGDTSSLIDPDTSLSELRESLSEVEEKYKKAMVSNAQLDNEKNNLIYQVDTLKDVIEEQEEQMAEFYRENEEKSKELERQKHMCSVLQHKMDELKEGLRQRDELIEALEKLKEHAGCLRSERDALREELAKLKAAVEVGEKHGLVIIPDGTPNGDVHQEPAVGAITVVSQEAAQVLESAGEGPLDVRLRKLAGEKEELLSQIRKLKLQLEEERQKCSGRDGTAGDLAELQNGSDLQLIEMQRDANRQISEYKFKLSKAEQDITTLEQSISRLEGQVLRYRTAAENAEKVEDELKAEKRKLQRELRTALDKIEEMEMTNSHLAKRLEKMKANRTALLAQQ
;
A
#
# COMPACT_ATOMS: atom_id res chain seq x y z
N MET A 1 -53.46 41.95 10.67
CA MET A 1 -52.21 42.22 11.40
C MET A 1 -51.68 40.89 11.94
N GLY A 2 -50.79 40.24 11.20
CA GLY A 2 -50.13 38.99 11.62
C GLY A 2 -48.67 39.07 11.20
N THR A 3 -47.77 39.07 12.18
CA THR A 3 -46.31 39.16 12.00
C THR A 3 -45.74 37.81 11.58
N PRO A 4 -44.85 37.72 10.57
CA PRO A 4 -44.14 36.48 10.27
C PRO A 4 -42.95 36.30 11.23
N GLY A 5 -42.93 35.17 11.93
CA GLY A 5 -41.84 34.77 12.82
C GLY A 5 -40.55 34.50 12.05
N SER A 6 -39.46 35.10 12.54
CA SER A 6 -38.10 34.94 12.04
C SER A 6 -37.63 33.48 12.16
N GLY A 7 -37.40 32.84 11.02
CA GLY A 7 -36.82 31.49 10.95
C GLY A 7 -35.36 31.47 11.40
N ARG A 8 -35.06 30.80 12.51
CA ARG A 8 -33.69 30.43 12.88
C ARG A 8 -33.12 29.49 11.81
N LYS A 9 -32.22 30.01 10.97
CA LYS A 9 -31.35 29.18 10.12
C LYS A 9 -30.50 28.27 11.02
N ARG A 10 -30.71 26.96 10.94
CA ARG A 10 -29.76 25.98 11.48
C ARG A 10 -28.52 26.01 10.60
N THR A 11 -27.39 26.37 11.17
CA THR A 11 -26.06 26.19 10.56
C THR A 11 -25.84 24.69 10.28
N PRO A 12 -25.32 24.30 9.11
CA PRO A 12 -25.12 22.91 8.78
C PRO A 12 -24.08 22.29 9.72
N VAL A 13 -24.39 21.11 10.27
CA VAL A 13 -23.56 20.34 11.23
C VAL A 13 -22.27 19.79 10.57
N LYS A 14 -22.02 20.11 9.30
CA LYS A 14 -20.97 19.52 8.47
C LYS A 14 -19.55 19.91 8.91
N ASP A 15 -19.39 21.09 9.52
CA ASP A 15 -18.07 21.56 9.99
C ASP A 15 -17.67 21.02 11.37
N ARG A 16 -18.62 20.46 12.15
CA ARG A 16 -18.31 19.94 13.50
C ARG A 16 -17.59 18.60 13.45
N PHE A 17 -18.00 17.71 12.53
CA PHE A 17 -17.32 16.44 12.33
C PHE A 17 -15.90 16.62 11.78
N SER A 18 -15.69 17.63 10.93
CA SER A 18 -14.35 17.96 10.42
C SER A 18 -13.41 18.49 11.51
N ALA A 19 -13.92 19.35 12.40
CA ALA A 19 -13.13 19.90 13.51
C ALA A 19 -12.83 18.86 14.59
N GLU A 20 -13.74 17.92 14.83
CA GLU A 20 -13.54 16.79 15.74
C GLU A 20 -12.52 15.78 15.18
N ASP A 21 -12.61 15.43 13.90
CA ASP A 21 -11.61 14.55 13.24
C ASP A 21 -10.22 15.21 13.20
N GLU A 22 -10.15 16.52 12.95
CA GLU A 22 -8.89 17.26 12.98
C GLU A 22 -8.30 17.33 14.40
N ALA A 23 -9.14 17.48 15.43
CA ALA A 23 -8.71 17.41 16.83
C ALA A 23 -8.18 16.02 17.20
N LEU A 24 -8.86 14.95 16.78
CA LEU A 24 -8.39 13.57 17.01
C LEU A 24 -7.08 13.28 16.29
N SER A 25 -6.92 13.77 15.05
CA SER A 25 -5.66 13.65 14.29
C SER A 25 -4.51 14.39 14.97
N ASN A 26 -4.76 15.57 15.54
CA ASN A 26 -3.77 16.34 16.30
C ASN A 26 -3.38 15.65 17.61
N ILE A 27 -4.35 15.09 18.34
CA ILE A 27 -4.10 14.31 19.56
C ILE A 27 -3.26 13.06 19.25
N ALA A 28 -3.56 12.35 18.16
CA ALA A 28 -2.80 11.18 17.73
C ALA A 28 -1.35 11.55 17.41
N ARG A 29 -1.14 12.63 16.64
CA ARG A 29 0.19 13.12 16.27
C ARG A 29 0.99 13.61 17.48
N GLU A 30 0.35 14.26 18.44
CA GLU A 30 0.99 14.68 19.69
C GLU A 30 1.35 13.49 20.58
N ALA A 31 0.49 12.47 20.65
CA ALA A 31 0.77 11.23 21.38
C ALA A 31 1.95 10.48 20.75
N GLU A 32 2.01 10.40 19.43
CA GLU A 32 3.12 9.80 18.68
C GLU A 32 4.42 10.56 18.90
N ALA A 33 4.40 11.90 18.84
CA ALA A 33 5.57 12.73 19.13
C ALA A 33 6.09 12.53 20.57
N ARG A 34 5.19 12.37 21.55
CA ARG A 34 5.56 12.07 22.95
C ARG A 34 6.17 10.67 23.09
N LEU A 35 5.62 9.67 22.40
CA LEU A 35 6.18 8.32 22.35
C LEU A 35 7.58 8.33 21.71
N ALA A 36 7.74 9.02 20.58
CA ALA A 36 9.03 9.18 19.91
C ALA A 36 10.07 9.87 20.80
N ALA A 37 9.69 10.92 21.53
CA ALA A 37 10.56 11.57 22.51
C ALA A 37 10.96 10.62 23.65
N LYS A 38 10.03 9.78 24.13
CA LYS A 38 10.32 8.76 25.14
C LYS A 38 11.29 7.70 24.61
N ARG A 39 11.14 7.26 23.36
CA ARG A 39 12.09 6.34 22.69
C ARG A 39 13.48 6.95 22.57
N ALA A 40 13.57 8.21 22.16
CA ALA A 40 14.85 8.92 22.07
C ALA A 40 15.54 9.05 23.45
N ALA A 41 14.79 9.40 24.50
CA ALA A 41 15.32 9.50 25.85
C ALA A 41 15.80 8.14 26.41
N ARG A 42 15.07 7.05 26.12
CA ARG A 42 15.50 5.69 26.48
C ARG A 42 16.77 5.30 25.71
N ALA A 43 16.84 5.58 24.41
CA ALA A 43 18.03 5.31 23.60
C ALA A 43 19.26 6.09 24.13
N GLU A 44 19.09 7.36 24.47
CA GLU A 44 20.15 8.17 25.08
C GLU A 44 20.58 7.61 26.45
N ALA A 45 19.63 7.16 27.27
CA ALA A 45 19.94 6.52 28.56
C ALA A 45 20.75 5.22 28.38
N ARG A 46 20.42 4.38 27.37
CA ARG A 46 21.21 3.19 27.03
C ARG A 46 22.63 3.57 26.59
N ASP A 47 22.79 4.59 25.76
CA ASP A 47 24.09 5.07 25.30
C ASP A 47 24.96 5.60 26.45
N ILE A 48 24.37 6.36 27.38
CA ILE A 48 25.06 6.85 28.58
C ILE A 48 25.51 5.66 29.44
N ARG A 49 24.63 4.68 29.64
CA ARG A 49 24.90 3.47 30.42
C ARG A 49 26.02 2.62 29.80
N MET A 50 26.06 2.50 28.48
CA MET A 50 27.13 1.80 27.75
C MET A 50 28.48 2.52 27.88
N ARG A 51 28.50 3.85 27.73
CA ARG A 51 29.73 4.65 27.90
C ARG A 51 30.29 4.57 29.32
N GLU A 52 29.43 4.51 30.33
CA GLU A 52 29.82 4.36 31.73
C GLU A 52 30.43 2.97 32.02
N LEU A 53 29.87 1.90 31.42
CA LEU A 53 30.46 0.56 31.51
C LEU A 53 31.84 0.50 30.85
N GLU A 54 32.03 1.14 29.69
CA GLU A 54 33.34 1.26 29.05
C GLU A 54 34.35 2.04 29.90
N ARG A 55 33.90 3.08 30.62
CA ARG A 55 34.72 3.85 31.56
C ARG A 55 35.18 3.00 32.74
N GLN A 56 34.25 2.24 33.35
CA GLN A 56 34.56 1.34 34.46
C GLN A 56 35.52 0.20 34.05
N GLN A 57 35.40 -0.30 32.82
CA GLN A 57 36.36 -1.27 32.27
C GLN A 57 37.76 -0.69 32.07
N LYS A 58 37.88 0.59 31.69
CA LYS A 58 39.17 1.27 31.55
C LYS A 58 39.83 1.59 32.90
N GLU A 59 39.06 2.06 33.88
CA GLU A 59 39.57 2.39 35.21
C GLU A 59 40.02 1.13 35.99
N GLY A 60 39.31 0.01 35.85
CA GLY A 60 39.73 -1.27 36.43
C GLY A 60 41.07 -1.82 35.89
N VAL A 61 41.49 -1.39 34.69
CA VAL A 61 42.78 -1.75 34.09
C VAL A 61 43.91 -0.86 34.64
N GLU A 62 43.65 0.42 34.91
CA GLU A 62 44.66 1.33 35.50
C GLU A 62 44.98 0.97 36.96
N ASP A 63 43.99 0.57 37.76
CA ASP A 63 44.21 0.09 39.13
C ASP A 63 45.01 -1.23 39.16
N ALA A 64 44.77 -2.13 38.19
CA ALA A 64 45.53 -3.37 38.04
C ALA A 64 46.99 -3.14 37.61
N LEU A 65 47.25 -2.08 36.84
CA LEU A 65 48.61 -1.68 36.41
C LEU A 65 49.37 -0.96 37.52
N SER A 66 48.69 -0.17 38.36
CA SER A 66 49.28 0.49 39.53
C SER A 66 49.80 -0.51 40.58
N ILE A 67 49.05 -1.59 40.83
CA ILE A 67 49.47 -2.67 41.75
C ILE A 67 50.67 -3.47 41.20
N ARG A 68 50.79 -3.61 39.86
CA ARG A 68 51.91 -4.32 39.23
C ARG A 68 53.24 -3.56 39.32
N SER A 69 53.21 -2.23 39.37
CA SER A 69 54.42 -1.37 39.45
C SER A 69 55.16 -1.51 40.79
N LEU A 70 54.44 -1.69 41.90
CA LEU A 70 55.02 -1.87 43.24
C LEU A 70 55.63 -3.26 43.48
N GLY A 71 55.28 -4.27 42.68
CA GLY A 71 55.80 -5.64 42.78
C GLY A 71 57.11 -5.90 42.03
N SER A 72 57.57 -4.97 41.18
CA SER A 72 58.63 -5.26 40.21
C SER A 72 60.07 -5.03 40.72
N HIS A 73 60.28 -4.71 41.99
CA HIS A 73 61.62 -4.37 42.53
C HIS A 73 62.36 -5.51 43.28
N ARG A 74 61.85 -6.75 43.32
CA ARG A 74 62.50 -7.83 44.11
C ARG A 74 62.94 -9.10 43.40
N VAL A 75 62.80 -9.23 42.08
CA VAL A 75 63.19 -10.47 41.39
C VAL A 75 63.91 -10.17 40.07
N SER A 76 65.22 -9.94 40.14
CA SER A 76 66.08 -10.02 38.96
C SER A 76 67.52 -10.36 39.37
N LEU A 77 67.76 -11.64 39.65
CA LEU A 77 69.09 -12.24 39.57
C LEU A 77 68.97 -13.65 38.95
N TYR A 78 69.63 -13.77 37.79
CA TYR A 78 70.05 -14.96 37.04
C TYR A 78 69.12 -15.64 36.00
N ASN A 79 69.80 -15.88 34.85
CA ASN A 79 69.50 -16.65 33.64
C ASN A 79 68.45 -16.06 32.68
N GLY A 80 68.73 -15.77 31.40
CA GLY A 80 69.87 -16.10 30.55
C GLY A 80 69.38 -16.88 29.33
N GLY A 81 69.30 -16.22 28.16
CA GLY A 81 69.41 -16.90 26.87
C GLY A 81 68.27 -16.72 25.86
N LEU A 82 68.60 -15.95 24.82
CA LEU A 82 68.25 -16.13 23.41
C LEU A 82 66.89 -15.67 22.83
N TYR A 83 67.04 -14.59 22.06
CA TYR A 83 66.58 -14.40 20.67
C TYR A 83 65.24 -13.69 20.45
N ASN A 84 65.38 -12.39 20.16
CA ASN A 84 64.43 -11.56 19.42
C ASN A 84 65.21 -11.01 18.21
N PRO A 85 64.65 -10.97 17.00
CA PRO A 85 64.47 -9.67 16.33
C PRO A 85 63.23 -9.70 15.39
N TYR A 86 62.34 -8.71 15.23
CA TYR A 86 62.35 -7.25 15.13
C TYR A 86 60.92 -6.77 15.53
N GLY A 87 60.62 -5.60 16.09
CA GLY A 87 61.33 -4.33 16.06
C GLY A 87 60.59 -3.27 15.22
N SER A 88 59.43 -2.80 15.73
CA SER A 88 58.91 -1.42 15.70
C SER A 88 58.66 -0.66 14.38
N ARG A 89 57.42 -0.15 14.17
CA ARG A 89 57.10 1.30 13.98
C ARG A 89 55.62 1.54 13.62
N THR A 90 54.97 2.42 14.37
CA THR A 90 53.98 3.42 13.87
C THR A 90 54.69 4.79 13.85
N PRO A 91 54.09 5.93 13.42
CA PRO A 91 52.91 6.23 12.60
C PRO A 91 53.20 7.26 11.45
N SER A 92 52.26 7.52 10.55
CA SER A 92 52.21 8.80 9.78
C SER A 92 50.81 9.12 9.28
N GLU A 93 50.45 10.39 9.44
CA GLU A 93 49.19 11.06 9.08
C GLU A 93 49.09 11.37 7.57
N TYR A 94 47.91 11.90 7.22
CA TYR A 94 47.55 12.75 6.06
C TYR A 94 46.81 12.09 4.90
N SER A 95 45.48 12.31 4.83
CA SER A 95 44.86 12.95 3.67
C SER A 95 43.42 13.39 3.96
N PHE A 96 43.19 14.67 3.67
CA PHE A 96 41.93 15.38 3.56
C PHE A 96 40.86 14.65 2.72
N HIS A 97 39.60 14.68 3.16
CA HIS A 97 38.58 15.51 2.49
C HIS A 97 37.33 15.74 3.37
N SER A 98 37.13 17.02 3.70
CA SER A 98 35.84 17.69 3.89
C SER A 98 34.83 17.34 2.76
N SER A 99 33.50 17.45 2.89
CA SER A 99 32.60 18.08 3.87
C SER A 99 31.15 17.82 3.42
N ARG A 100 30.21 17.95 4.39
CA ARG A 100 28.85 18.53 4.28
C ARG A 100 27.78 17.78 3.47
N ALA A 101 26.70 17.30 4.09
CA ALA A 101 25.56 18.01 4.70
C ALA A 101 24.53 18.54 3.69
N SER A 102 23.41 17.82 3.55
CA SER A 102 22.12 18.26 2.98
C SER A 102 21.02 17.41 3.65
N SER A 103 20.31 17.94 4.65
CA SER A 103 19.04 18.67 4.52
C SER A 103 17.86 17.76 4.11
N SER A 104 17.10 17.38 5.13
CA SER A 104 15.86 16.60 5.05
C SER A 104 14.69 17.51 4.67
N ARG A 105 14.12 17.30 3.48
CA ARG A 105 12.76 17.73 3.13
C ARG A 105 12.20 16.78 2.08
N SER A 106 11.25 15.92 2.46
CA SER A 106 9.90 15.82 1.88
C SER A 106 9.26 14.44 2.12
N SER A 107 7.99 14.52 2.51
CA SER A 107 6.95 13.48 2.66
C SER A 107 6.51 12.87 1.30
N PRO A 108 5.61 11.85 1.31
CA PRO A 108 5.61 10.74 0.35
C PRO A 108 4.67 10.94 -0.84
N VAL A 109 4.88 10.15 -1.90
CA VAL A 109 3.93 9.99 -3.01
C VAL A 109 3.67 8.50 -3.21
N PHE A 110 2.40 8.13 -3.08
CA PHE A 110 1.83 6.83 -3.41
C PHE A 110 1.86 6.60 -4.91
N LEU A 111 2.16 5.37 -5.32
CA LEU A 111 1.76 4.80 -6.60
C LEU A 111 1.21 3.39 -6.33
N ASP A 112 -0.10 3.28 -6.38
CA ASP A 112 -0.81 2.04 -6.64
C ASP A 112 -0.57 1.63 -8.09
N ASP A 113 -0.28 0.35 -8.34
CA ASP A 113 -0.69 -0.28 -9.60
C ASP A 113 -0.89 -1.79 -9.36
N ASP A 114 -2.16 -2.20 -9.42
CA ASP A 114 -2.59 -3.59 -9.53
C ASP A 114 -2.65 -3.95 -11.02
N THR A 115 -2.00 -5.05 -11.42
CA THR A 115 -2.32 -5.70 -12.70
C THR A 115 -2.32 -7.22 -12.57
N ALA A 116 -3.50 -7.73 -12.26
CA ALA A 116 -4.21 -8.85 -12.88
C ALA A 116 -3.52 -10.20 -13.20
N SER A 117 -4.12 -11.24 -12.59
CA SER A 117 -4.47 -12.57 -13.14
C SER A 117 -3.34 -13.63 -13.16
N ILE A 118 -3.55 -14.95 -13.01
CA ILE A 118 -4.69 -15.81 -13.38
C ILE A 118 -4.63 -17.14 -12.57
N ALA A 119 -5.81 -17.66 -12.21
CA ALA A 119 -6.23 -19.06 -11.99
C ALA A 119 -5.20 -20.18 -11.72
N SER A 120 -5.45 -20.99 -10.67
CA SER A 120 -5.81 -22.40 -10.87
C SER A 120 -6.38 -23.11 -9.63
N SER A 121 -7.41 -23.90 -9.90
CA SER A 121 -7.84 -25.14 -9.22
C SER A 121 -8.23 -25.10 -7.74
N GLY A 122 -9.54 -25.16 -7.52
CA GLY A 122 -10.13 -25.57 -6.26
C GLY A 122 -9.99 -27.07 -5.99
N CYS A 123 -10.07 -27.41 -4.71
CA CYS A 123 -10.63 -28.66 -4.23
C CYS A 123 -11.44 -28.35 -2.97
N ALA A 124 -12.75 -28.55 -3.08
CA ALA A 124 -13.68 -28.53 -1.97
C ALA A 124 -13.44 -29.75 -1.08
N SER A 125 -13.39 -29.54 0.24
CA SER A 125 -13.77 -30.57 1.20
C SER A 125 -14.49 -29.91 2.36
N ARG A 126 -15.79 -30.21 2.40
CA ARG A 126 -16.76 -29.86 3.43
C ARG A 126 -16.30 -30.43 4.78
N GLY A 127 -16.31 -29.58 5.81
CA GLY A 127 -16.10 -29.97 7.20
C GLY A 127 -16.89 -29.06 8.13
N ARG A 128 -18.21 -29.15 8.04
CA ARG A 128 -19.19 -28.57 8.97
C ARG A 128 -18.92 -29.07 10.40
N ARG A 129 -18.67 -28.17 11.34
CA ARG A 129 -19.19 -28.29 12.71
C ARG A 129 -19.13 -26.95 13.46
N ASP A 130 -20.32 -26.57 13.92
CA ASP A 130 -20.63 -25.48 14.83
C ASP A 130 -19.93 -25.63 16.18
N SER A 131 -19.48 -24.53 16.75
CA SER A 131 -19.50 -24.31 18.20
C SER A 131 -19.57 -22.81 18.51
N VAL A 132 -20.81 -22.35 18.61
CA VAL A 132 -21.25 -21.26 19.50
C VAL A 132 -20.78 -21.55 20.94
N LEU A 133 -20.74 -20.51 21.78
CA LEU A 133 -20.33 -20.38 23.19
C LEU A 133 -18.96 -19.67 23.31
N ASP A 134 -18.76 -18.57 24.03
CA ASP A 134 -19.62 -17.87 24.97
C ASP A 134 -19.11 -16.43 25.12
N GLU A 135 -20.06 -15.51 25.25
CA GLU A 135 -19.86 -14.10 25.55
C GLU A 135 -19.94 -13.96 27.07
N LYS A 136 -18.83 -13.61 27.74
CA LYS A 136 -18.75 -12.88 29.02
C LYS A 136 -17.36 -13.05 29.65
N SER A 137 -16.64 -11.95 29.78
CA SER A 137 -16.16 -11.45 31.08
C SER A 137 -15.44 -10.12 30.90
N ASP A 138 -16.21 -9.04 30.77
CA ASP A 138 -15.83 -7.75 31.35
C ASP A 138 -15.90 -7.88 32.87
N LYS A 139 -14.74 -7.87 33.53
CA LYS A 139 -14.65 -7.46 34.94
C LYS A 139 -13.40 -6.61 35.15
N GLN A 140 -13.67 -5.32 35.27
CA GLN A 140 -12.90 -4.34 36.02
C GLN A 140 -12.33 -4.94 37.30
N TYR A 141 -11.04 -4.72 37.56
CA TYR A 141 -10.56 -4.56 38.92
C TYR A 141 -9.82 -3.23 39.01
N ALA A 142 -10.48 -2.33 39.72
CA ALA A 142 -9.96 -1.06 40.15
C ALA A 142 -8.83 -1.25 41.17
N GLU A 143 -7.97 -0.23 41.19
CA GLU A 143 -7.05 0.13 42.25
C GLU A 143 -7.59 -0.21 43.65
N ASN A 144 -6.79 -0.91 44.43
CA ASN A 144 -6.78 -0.75 45.87
C ASN A 144 -5.32 -0.57 46.31
N TYR A 145 -4.94 0.69 46.40
CA TYR A 145 -3.80 1.15 47.18
C TYR A 145 -3.94 0.65 48.62
N THR A 146 -2.90 0.01 49.15
CA THR A 146 -2.57 0.09 50.57
C THR A 146 -1.06 -0.01 50.74
N ARG A 147 -0.43 1.15 50.93
CA ARG A 147 0.87 1.27 51.62
C ARG A 147 0.58 1.24 53.13
N PRO A 148 1.42 0.62 53.97
CA PRO A 148 2.37 1.42 54.76
C PRO A 148 3.76 0.76 54.80
N SER A 149 4.83 1.50 54.55
CA SER A 149 5.59 2.32 55.51
C SER A 149 6.66 1.52 56.25
N SER A 150 7.89 1.89 55.90
CA SER A 150 9.11 1.82 56.72
C SER A 150 8.84 1.94 58.22
N ARG A 151 9.51 1.07 59.00
CA ARG A 151 9.98 1.38 60.35
C ARG A 151 11.25 0.57 60.66
N ASN A 152 12.38 1.28 60.60
CA ASN A 152 13.54 1.01 61.43
C ASN A 152 13.14 1.11 62.92
N SER A 153 13.75 0.29 63.78
CA SER A 153 14.19 0.53 65.18
C SER A 153 14.34 -0.84 65.87
N ALA A 154 15.53 -1.35 66.16
CA ALA A 154 16.56 -0.90 67.10
C ALA A 154 16.38 -1.44 68.53
N SER A 155 17.45 -2.10 68.98
CA SER A 155 18.00 -2.12 70.34
C SER A 155 17.33 -2.94 71.44
N ALA A 156 18.15 -3.78 72.08
CA ALA A 156 18.33 -4.00 73.53
C ALA A 156 18.73 -5.47 73.77
N THR A 157 20.01 -5.80 73.96
CA THR A 157 20.77 -5.78 75.23
C THR A 157 20.13 -6.61 76.36
N THR A 158 20.67 -7.84 76.53
CA THR A 158 21.04 -8.52 77.81
C THR A 158 19.88 -8.89 78.79
N PRO A 159 20.07 -9.71 79.89
CA PRO A 159 21.27 -10.40 80.37
C PRO A 159 21.11 -11.78 81.10
N LEU A 160 22.28 -12.33 81.52
CA LEU A 160 22.59 -13.20 82.70
C LEU A 160 22.12 -14.67 82.69
N SER A 161 22.74 -15.66 83.33
CA SER A 161 24.03 -15.90 84.03
C SER A 161 23.78 -17.15 84.90
N GLY A 162 24.78 -18.02 85.12
CA GLY A 162 24.69 -19.00 86.21
C GLY A 162 25.50 -20.28 86.05
N ASN A 163 26.76 -20.23 86.48
CA ASN A 163 27.71 -21.34 86.62
C ASN A 163 27.23 -22.51 87.49
N SER A 164 27.77 -23.72 87.24
CA SER A 164 28.24 -24.68 88.26
C SER A 164 28.98 -25.84 87.55
N SER A 165 30.31 -25.98 87.58
CA SER A 165 31.21 -26.44 88.67
C SER A 165 31.59 -27.93 88.59
N ARG A 166 32.86 -28.17 88.19
CA ARG A 166 33.91 -29.02 88.81
C ARG A 166 33.94 -30.56 88.68
N ARG A 167 35.19 -31.01 88.45
CA ARG A 167 35.89 -32.32 88.65
C ARG A 167 35.87 -33.25 87.43
N GLY A 168 36.97 -33.88 87.00
CA GLY A 168 38.32 -34.00 87.57
C GLY A 168 39.34 -34.52 86.54
N SER A 169 40.61 -34.41 86.92
CA SER A 169 41.83 -34.75 86.19
C SER A 169 42.02 -36.24 85.88
N GLY A 170 42.87 -36.53 84.88
CA GLY A 170 43.43 -37.86 84.63
C GLY A 170 44.31 -37.91 83.37
N ASP A 171 45.55 -37.44 83.51
CA ASP A 171 46.80 -37.93 82.89
C ASP A 171 46.89 -38.15 81.36
N THR A 172 47.66 -37.28 80.70
CA THR A 172 48.76 -37.74 79.81
C THR A 172 49.91 -36.75 79.87
N SER A 173 51.01 -37.18 80.50
CA SER A 173 52.33 -36.57 80.38
C SER A 173 52.77 -36.51 78.91
N SER A 174 52.79 -35.32 78.32
CA SER A 174 53.80 -34.99 77.31
C SER A 174 54.14 -33.51 77.45
N LEU A 175 55.43 -33.24 77.64
CA LEU A 175 56.05 -31.94 77.58
C LEU A 175 55.82 -31.34 76.18
N ILE A 176 54.65 -30.72 75.97
CA ILE A 176 54.39 -29.89 74.79
C ILE A 176 54.86 -28.49 75.19
N ASP A 177 55.90 -28.05 74.50
CA ASP A 177 56.50 -26.73 74.69
C ASP A 177 55.42 -25.66 74.47
N PRO A 178 55.17 -24.73 75.41
CA PRO A 178 54.16 -23.66 75.25
C PRO A 178 54.35 -22.83 73.97
N ASP A 179 55.57 -22.80 73.43
CA ASP A 179 55.89 -22.16 72.16
C ASP A 179 55.28 -22.87 70.94
N THR A 180 55.05 -24.18 71.00
CA THR A 180 54.42 -24.96 69.91
C THR A 180 52.93 -24.63 69.80
N SER A 181 52.21 -24.59 70.92
CA SER A 181 50.77 -24.24 70.93
C SER A 181 50.51 -22.77 70.58
N LEU A 182 51.44 -21.86 70.95
CA LEU A 182 51.38 -20.47 70.49
C LEU A 182 51.64 -20.35 68.98
N SER A 183 52.53 -21.18 68.43
CA SER A 183 52.79 -21.23 67.00
C SER A 183 51.56 -21.71 66.21
N GLU A 184 50.89 -22.77 66.67
CA GLU A 184 49.65 -23.28 66.06
C GLU A 184 48.51 -22.25 66.10
N LEU A 185 48.36 -21.52 67.21
CA LEU A 185 47.38 -20.43 67.31
C LEU A 185 47.68 -19.28 66.34
N ARG A 186 48.97 -18.92 66.19
CA ARG A 186 49.40 -17.90 65.21
C ARG A 186 49.16 -18.35 63.77
N GLU A 187 49.42 -19.62 63.47
CA GLU A 187 49.14 -20.23 62.17
C GLU A 187 47.63 -20.24 61.88
N SER A 188 46.80 -20.64 62.86
CA SER A 188 45.34 -20.60 62.74
C SER A 188 44.79 -19.19 62.53
N LEU A 189 45.38 -18.19 63.20
CA LEU A 189 45.03 -16.79 63.01
C LEU A 189 45.40 -16.32 61.59
N SER A 190 46.61 -16.65 61.13
CA SER A 190 47.06 -16.35 59.76
C SER A 190 46.17 -17.00 58.71
N GLU A 191 45.74 -18.25 58.91
CA GLU A 191 44.81 -18.93 58.01
C GLU A 191 43.44 -18.24 57.93
N VAL A 192 42.90 -17.81 59.07
CA VAL A 192 41.62 -17.10 59.12
C VAL A 192 41.75 -15.73 58.46
N GLU A 193 42.85 -15.02 58.67
CA GLU A 193 43.14 -13.76 57.99
C GLU A 193 43.24 -13.92 56.47
N GLU A 194 43.89 -14.99 55.99
CA GLU A 194 43.93 -15.29 54.55
C GLU A 194 42.55 -15.66 53.98
N LYS A 195 41.76 -16.46 54.71
CA LYS A 195 40.39 -16.81 54.32
C LYS A 195 39.50 -15.56 54.27
N TYR A 196 39.65 -14.64 55.22
CA TYR A 196 38.95 -13.36 55.22
C TYR A 196 39.33 -12.48 54.02
N LYS A 197 40.63 -12.37 53.70
CA LYS A 197 41.11 -11.63 52.52
C LYS A 197 40.54 -12.22 51.23
N LYS A 198 40.58 -13.56 51.07
CA LYS A 198 39.98 -14.26 49.90
C LYS A 198 38.48 -14.01 49.80
N ALA A 199 37.76 -14.06 50.92
CA ALA A 199 36.33 -13.76 50.96
C ALA A 199 36.02 -12.32 50.58
N MET A 200 36.81 -11.34 51.02
CA MET A 200 36.65 -9.93 50.62
C MET A 200 36.83 -9.75 49.10
N VAL A 201 37.86 -10.36 48.53
CA VAL A 201 38.12 -10.29 47.08
C VAL A 201 36.99 -10.93 46.29
N SER A 202 36.51 -12.10 46.73
CA SER A 202 35.37 -12.78 46.11
C SER A 202 34.07 -11.97 46.23
N ASN A 203 33.83 -11.32 47.37
CA ASN A 203 32.64 -10.49 47.57
C ASN A 203 32.66 -9.25 46.64
N ALA A 204 33.81 -8.60 46.50
CA ALA A 204 33.98 -7.51 45.54
C ALA A 204 33.78 -7.96 44.08
N GLN A 205 34.23 -9.17 43.72
CA GLN A 205 33.98 -9.75 42.39
C GLN A 205 32.48 -10.00 42.17
N LEU A 206 31.79 -10.58 43.15
CA LEU A 206 30.35 -10.84 43.08
C LEU A 206 29.53 -9.55 43.00
N ASP A 207 29.93 -8.49 43.69
CA ASP A 207 29.27 -7.18 43.59
C ASP A 207 29.42 -6.57 42.19
N ASN A 208 30.58 -6.72 41.56
CA ASN A 208 30.79 -6.28 40.17
C ASN A 208 29.94 -7.09 39.18
N GLU A 209 29.89 -8.42 39.33
CA GLU A 209 29.06 -9.30 38.51
C GLU A 209 27.57 -9.00 38.69
N LYS A 210 27.12 -8.79 39.94
CA LYS A 210 25.75 -8.38 40.27
C LYS A 210 25.40 -7.07 39.59
N ASN A 211 26.27 -6.06 39.67
CA ASN A 211 26.05 -4.78 39.01
C ASN A 211 25.94 -4.98 37.49
N ASN A 212 26.88 -5.70 36.87
CA ASN A 212 26.85 -6.01 35.44
C ASN A 212 25.55 -6.70 35.00
N LEU A 213 25.05 -7.65 35.79
CA LEU A 213 23.78 -8.32 35.52
C LEU A 213 22.59 -7.37 35.66
N ILE A 214 22.59 -6.47 36.65
CA ILE A 214 21.57 -5.41 36.76
C ILE A 214 21.60 -4.53 35.51
N TYR A 215 22.79 -4.17 35.01
CA TYR A 215 22.96 -3.44 33.75
C TYR A 215 22.35 -4.16 32.55
N GLN A 216 22.63 -5.45 32.39
CA GLN A 216 22.08 -6.24 31.29
C GLN A 216 20.56 -6.38 31.39
N VAL A 217 20.03 -6.67 32.58
CA VAL A 217 18.58 -6.84 32.79
C VAL A 217 17.82 -5.59 32.41
N ASP A 218 18.30 -4.42 32.80
CA ASP A 218 17.60 -3.18 32.48
C ASP A 218 17.67 -2.84 30.97
N THR A 219 18.81 -3.06 30.32
CA THR A 219 18.91 -2.90 28.86
C THR A 219 17.94 -3.84 28.14
N LEU A 220 17.83 -5.10 28.61
CA LEU A 220 16.89 -6.06 28.05
C LEU A 220 15.43 -5.66 28.29
N LYS A 221 15.08 -5.12 29.46
CA LYS A 221 13.73 -4.57 29.70
C LYS A 221 13.40 -3.45 28.73
N ASP A 222 14.35 -2.54 28.50
CA ASP A 222 14.11 -1.46 27.56
C ASP A 222 13.88 -2.01 26.14
N VAL A 223 14.64 -3.03 25.71
CA VAL A 223 14.48 -3.66 24.39
C VAL A 223 13.12 -4.36 24.28
N ILE A 224 12.68 -5.05 25.34
CA ILE A 224 11.35 -5.67 25.38
C ILE A 224 10.25 -4.61 25.25
N GLU A 225 10.35 -3.50 25.99
CA GLU A 225 9.36 -2.41 25.93
C GLU A 225 9.31 -1.78 24.53
N GLU A 226 10.46 -1.64 23.86
CA GLU A 226 10.53 -1.16 22.47
C GLU A 226 9.88 -2.14 21.49
N GLN A 227 10.08 -3.45 21.67
CA GLN A 227 9.43 -4.48 20.86
C GLN A 227 7.92 -4.52 21.08
N GLU A 228 7.44 -4.36 22.32
CA GLU A 228 6.01 -4.27 22.64
C GLU A 228 5.37 -3.05 21.97
N GLU A 229 6.05 -1.91 21.98
CA GLU A 229 5.59 -0.70 21.29
C GLU A 229 5.55 -0.90 19.76
N GLN A 230 6.55 -1.56 19.16
CA GLN A 230 6.57 -1.88 17.73
C GLN A 230 5.44 -2.84 17.35
N MET A 231 5.17 -3.87 18.18
CA MET A 231 4.03 -4.77 17.97
C MET A 231 2.70 -4.01 18.02
N ALA A 232 2.53 -3.11 19.00
CA ALA A 232 1.32 -2.30 19.12
C ALA A 232 1.10 -1.36 17.92
N GLU A 233 2.18 -0.80 17.36
CA GLU A 233 2.14 -0.03 16.11
C GLU A 233 1.72 -0.90 14.92
N PHE A 234 2.31 -2.08 14.77
CA PHE A 234 1.96 -3.00 13.69
C PHE A 234 0.48 -3.42 13.75
N TYR A 235 -0.05 -3.68 14.95
CA TYR A 235 -1.47 -3.99 15.12
C TYR A 235 -2.38 -2.84 14.71
N ARG A 236 -2.04 -1.59 15.05
CA ARG A 236 -2.80 -0.41 14.63
C ARG A 236 -2.76 -0.22 13.12
N GLU A 237 -1.59 -0.31 12.50
CA GLU A 237 -1.44 -0.19 11.04
C GLU A 237 -2.23 -1.28 10.30
N ASN A 238 -2.22 -2.51 10.82
CA ASN A 238 -2.99 -3.61 10.24
C ASN A 238 -4.51 -3.38 10.36
N GLU A 239 -4.98 -2.79 11.46
CA GLU A 239 -6.39 -2.42 11.62
C GLU A 239 -6.79 -1.32 10.63
N GLU A 240 -5.95 -0.31 10.43
CA GLU A 240 -6.17 0.77 9.45
C GLU A 240 -6.21 0.22 8.02
N LYS A 241 -5.24 -0.62 7.63
CA LYS A 241 -5.22 -1.29 6.32
C LYS A 241 -6.45 -2.17 6.11
N SER A 242 -6.90 -2.87 7.15
CA SER A 242 -8.12 -3.67 7.10
C SER A 242 -9.37 -2.81 6.87
N LYS A 243 -9.46 -1.65 7.52
CA LYS A 243 -10.55 -0.68 7.29
C LYS A 243 -10.53 -0.12 5.86
N GLU A 244 -9.35 0.22 5.34
CA GLU A 244 -9.21 0.72 3.96
C GLU A 244 -9.58 -0.35 2.93
N LEU A 245 -9.16 -1.61 3.15
CA LEU A 245 -9.55 -2.74 2.31
C LEU A 245 -11.08 -2.89 2.24
N GLU A 246 -11.79 -2.77 3.36
CA GLU A 246 -13.25 -2.84 3.37
C GLU A 246 -13.90 -1.65 2.66
N ARG A 247 -13.33 -0.44 2.75
CA ARG A 247 -13.79 0.70 1.94
C ARG A 247 -13.61 0.45 0.44
N GLN A 248 -12.46 -0.08 0.03
CA GLN A 248 -12.18 -0.40 -1.37
C GLN A 248 -13.12 -1.49 -1.89
N LYS A 249 -13.35 -2.56 -1.12
CA LYS A 249 -14.34 -3.60 -1.47
C LYS A 249 -15.73 -3.01 -1.68
N HIS A 250 -16.16 -2.10 -0.81
CA HIS A 250 -17.44 -1.42 -0.97
C HIS A 250 -17.49 -0.59 -2.27
N MET A 251 -16.43 0.17 -2.56
CA MET A 251 -16.32 0.94 -3.81
C MET A 251 -16.37 0.04 -5.05
N CYS A 252 -15.60 -1.05 -5.06
CA CYS A 252 -15.63 -2.03 -6.14
C CYS A 252 -17.03 -2.63 -6.34
N SER A 253 -17.75 -2.93 -5.25
CA SER A 253 -19.13 -3.41 -5.32
C SER A 253 -20.07 -2.38 -5.97
N VAL A 254 -19.95 -1.10 -5.61
CA VAL A 254 -20.75 -0.02 -6.22
C VAL A 254 -20.43 0.12 -7.71
N LEU A 255 -19.16 0.09 -8.09
CA LEU A 255 -18.74 0.19 -9.49
C LEU A 255 -19.18 -1.04 -10.30
N GLN A 256 -19.14 -2.23 -9.70
CA GLN A 256 -19.63 -3.47 -10.31
C GLN A 256 -21.12 -3.37 -10.60
N HIS A 257 -21.94 -2.93 -9.63
CA HIS A 257 -23.36 -2.67 -9.86
C HIS A 257 -23.58 -1.67 -10.98
N LYS A 258 -22.78 -0.59 -11.04
CA LYS A 258 -22.93 0.42 -12.08
C LYS A 258 -22.57 -0.12 -13.47
N MET A 259 -21.53 -0.95 -13.57
CA MET A 259 -21.17 -1.62 -14.81
C MET A 259 -22.30 -2.53 -15.28
N ASP A 260 -22.93 -3.29 -14.38
CA ASP A 260 -24.01 -4.21 -14.73
C ASP A 260 -25.27 -3.46 -15.22
N GLU A 261 -25.61 -2.32 -14.60
CA GLU A 261 -26.66 -1.43 -15.11
C GLU A 261 -26.39 -0.95 -16.54
N LEU A 262 -25.16 -0.51 -16.82
CA LEU A 262 -24.78 -0.02 -18.14
C LEU A 262 -24.75 -1.14 -19.19
N LYS A 263 -24.33 -2.34 -18.80
CA LYS A 263 -24.38 -3.54 -19.66
C LYS A 263 -25.82 -3.90 -20.03
N GLU A 264 -26.75 -3.87 -19.09
CA GLU A 264 -28.15 -4.13 -19.41
C GLU A 264 -28.74 -3.04 -20.30
N GLY A 265 -28.38 -1.76 -20.07
CA GLY A 265 -28.76 -0.66 -20.96
C GLY A 265 -28.22 -0.81 -22.38
N LEU A 266 -26.99 -1.33 -22.55
CA LEU A 266 -26.43 -1.71 -23.85
C LEU A 266 -27.25 -2.82 -24.50
N ARG A 267 -27.55 -3.89 -23.76
CA ARG A 267 -28.32 -5.05 -24.22
C ARG A 267 -29.71 -4.65 -24.74
N GLN A 268 -30.39 -3.77 -24.00
CA GLN A 268 -31.69 -3.22 -24.41
C GLN A 268 -31.61 -2.40 -25.70
N ARG A 269 -30.53 -1.63 -25.91
CA ARG A 269 -30.33 -0.89 -27.15
C ARG A 269 -30.10 -1.82 -28.34
N ASP A 270 -29.31 -2.87 -28.15
CA ASP A 270 -29.04 -3.85 -29.22
C ASP A 270 -30.32 -4.59 -29.63
N GLU A 271 -31.18 -4.97 -28.66
CA GLU A 271 -32.51 -5.54 -28.95
C GLU A 271 -33.41 -4.59 -29.77
N LEU A 272 -33.39 -3.30 -29.46
CA LEU A 272 -34.15 -2.29 -30.20
C LEU A 272 -33.61 -2.10 -31.63
N ILE A 273 -32.28 -2.15 -31.81
CA ILE A 273 -31.66 -2.08 -33.13
C ILE A 273 -32.11 -3.28 -33.99
N GLU A 274 -32.05 -4.49 -33.44
CA GLU A 274 -32.47 -5.70 -34.15
C GLU A 274 -33.97 -5.65 -34.52
N ALA A 275 -34.83 -5.13 -33.64
CA ALA A 275 -36.25 -4.94 -33.93
C ALA A 275 -36.50 -3.92 -35.07
N LEU A 276 -35.72 -2.82 -35.09
CA LEU A 276 -35.80 -1.83 -36.17
C LEU A 276 -35.33 -2.40 -37.52
N GLU A 277 -34.31 -3.25 -37.51
CA GLU A 277 -33.83 -3.94 -38.71
C GLU A 277 -34.92 -4.86 -39.29
N LYS A 278 -35.56 -5.69 -38.45
CA LYS A 278 -36.69 -6.54 -38.86
C LYS A 278 -37.86 -5.73 -39.43
N LEU A 279 -38.19 -4.60 -38.82
CA LEU A 279 -39.25 -3.71 -39.32
C LEU A 279 -38.87 -3.14 -40.71
N LYS A 280 -37.60 -2.77 -40.90
CA LYS A 280 -37.08 -2.22 -42.16
C LYS A 280 -37.12 -3.27 -43.28
N GLU A 281 -36.78 -4.52 -42.98
CA GLU A 281 -36.91 -5.66 -43.89
C GLU A 281 -38.36 -5.89 -44.30
N HIS A 282 -39.28 -5.94 -43.33
CA HIS A 282 -40.71 -6.10 -43.60
C HIS A 282 -41.26 -4.97 -44.49
N ALA A 283 -40.89 -3.72 -44.19
CA ALA A 283 -41.22 -2.58 -45.04
C ALA A 283 -40.61 -2.69 -46.45
N GLY A 284 -39.45 -3.34 -46.60
CA GLY A 284 -38.86 -3.71 -47.88
C GLY A 284 -39.75 -4.66 -48.69
N CYS A 285 -40.21 -5.75 -48.08
CA CYS A 285 -41.12 -6.71 -48.72
C CYS A 285 -42.41 -6.04 -49.22
N LEU A 286 -43.05 -5.23 -48.37
CA LEU A 286 -44.26 -4.49 -48.76
C LEU A 286 -44.02 -3.53 -49.92
N ARG A 287 -42.84 -2.87 -49.98
CA ARG A 287 -42.48 -2.01 -51.12
C ARG A 287 -42.38 -2.83 -52.41
N SER A 288 -41.71 -3.99 -52.37
CA SER A 288 -41.58 -4.89 -53.52
C SER A 288 -42.94 -5.39 -54.04
N GLU A 289 -43.83 -5.82 -53.14
CA GLU A 289 -45.19 -6.23 -53.51
C GLU A 289 -45.97 -5.07 -54.15
N ARG A 290 -45.90 -3.89 -53.55
CA ARG A 290 -46.56 -2.67 -54.04
C ARG A 290 -46.04 -2.26 -55.42
N ASP A 291 -44.76 -2.44 -55.69
CA ASP A 291 -44.16 -2.14 -56.99
C ASP A 291 -44.54 -3.20 -58.04
N ALA A 292 -44.58 -4.49 -57.68
CA ALA A 292 -45.09 -5.56 -58.54
C ALA A 292 -46.57 -5.35 -58.92
N LEU A 293 -47.42 -5.01 -57.96
CA LEU A 293 -48.83 -4.69 -58.20
C LEU A 293 -49.01 -3.48 -59.13
N ARG A 294 -48.14 -2.47 -59.03
CA ARG A 294 -48.14 -1.32 -59.94
C ARG A 294 -47.78 -1.73 -61.37
N GLU A 295 -46.82 -2.63 -61.53
CA GLU A 295 -46.44 -3.17 -62.84
C GLU A 295 -47.58 -3.97 -63.46
N GLU A 296 -48.23 -4.85 -62.69
CA GLU A 296 -49.41 -5.60 -63.15
C GLU A 296 -50.57 -4.66 -63.54
N LEU A 297 -50.85 -3.63 -62.74
CA LEU A 297 -51.84 -2.60 -63.09
C LEU A 297 -51.48 -1.85 -64.38
N ALA A 298 -50.20 -1.58 -64.63
CA ALA A 298 -49.74 -0.95 -65.87
C ALA A 298 -49.94 -1.87 -67.09
N LYS A 299 -49.64 -3.18 -66.95
CA LYS A 299 -49.91 -4.19 -67.99
C LYS A 299 -51.40 -4.28 -68.31
N LEU A 300 -52.26 -4.33 -67.29
CA LEU A 300 -53.72 -4.34 -67.44
C LEU A 300 -54.23 -3.08 -68.15
N LYS A 301 -53.75 -1.88 -67.77
CA LYS A 301 -54.12 -0.63 -68.45
C LYS A 301 -53.69 -0.63 -69.92
N ALA A 302 -52.47 -1.07 -70.22
CA ALA A 302 -51.99 -1.18 -71.59
C ALA A 302 -52.84 -2.18 -72.41
N ALA A 303 -53.28 -3.28 -71.82
CA ALA A 303 -54.18 -4.24 -72.47
C ALA A 303 -55.56 -3.65 -72.75
N VAL A 304 -56.10 -2.82 -71.83
CA VAL A 304 -57.35 -2.07 -72.05
C VAL A 304 -57.20 -1.08 -73.20
N GLU A 305 -56.12 -0.29 -73.26
CA GLU A 305 -55.85 0.62 -74.39
C GLU A 305 -55.68 -0.11 -75.73
N VAL A 306 -55.16 -1.35 -75.73
CA VAL A 306 -55.07 -2.18 -76.94
C VAL A 306 -56.41 -2.81 -77.30
N GLY A 307 -57.27 -3.10 -76.31
CA GLY A 307 -58.65 -3.52 -76.49
C GLY A 307 -59.54 -2.41 -77.06
N GLU A 308 -59.32 -1.15 -76.67
CA GLU A 308 -59.98 0.02 -77.28
C GLU A 308 -59.61 0.22 -78.75
N LYS A 309 -58.42 -0.24 -79.18
CA LYS A 309 -58.00 -0.28 -80.59
C LYS A 309 -58.69 -1.38 -81.41
N HIS A 310 -59.43 -2.28 -80.76
CA HIS A 310 -60.28 -3.30 -81.37
C HIS A 310 -61.75 -3.10 -80.94
N GLY A 311 -62.32 -1.95 -81.34
CA GLY A 311 -63.74 -1.75 -81.62
C GLY A 311 -64.77 -2.26 -80.60
N LEU A 312 -65.01 -1.50 -79.54
CA LEU A 312 -66.37 -1.29 -79.00
C LEU A 312 -66.48 0.16 -78.49
N VAL A 313 -67.32 0.92 -79.19
CA VAL A 313 -67.69 2.31 -78.92
C VAL A 313 -68.62 2.36 -77.71
N ILE A 314 -68.24 3.06 -76.64
CA ILE A 314 -69.19 3.58 -75.64
C ILE A 314 -69.39 5.06 -75.97
N ILE A 315 -70.62 5.37 -76.40
CA ILE A 315 -71.13 6.71 -76.73
C ILE A 315 -71.42 7.47 -75.41
N PRO A 316 -70.90 8.69 -75.20
CA PRO A 316 -71.54 9.67 -74.35
C PRO A 316 -72.41 10.59 -75.22
N ASP A 317 -73.73 10.45 -75.09
CA ASP A 317 -74.73 11.34 -75.70
C ASP A 317 -74.70 12.75 -75.11
N GLY A 318 -74.87 13.78 -75.96
CA GLY A 318 -75.64 14.99 -75.61
C GLY A 318 -74.94 16.36 -75.53
N THR A 319 -74.56 16.95 -76.68
CA THR A 319 -74.98 18.26 -77.29
C THR A 319 -75.37 19.51 -76.43
N PRO A 320 -75.53 20.75 -76.99
CA PRO A 320 -75.05 21.40 -78.24
C PRO A 320 -74.73 22.94 -78.15
N ASN A 321 -74.46 23.55 -79.34
CA ASN A 321 -74.67 24.95 -79.81
C ASN A 321 -73.40 25.80 -80.00
N GLY A 322 -73.18 26.55 -81.09
CA GLY A 322 -73.94 26.88 -82.31
C GLY A 322 -72.96 27.51 -83.34
N ASP A 323 -73.09 27.26 -84.64
CA ASP A 323 -73.85 28.01 -85.67
C ASP A 323 -73.03 29.11 -86.42
N VAL A 324 -73.36 29.22 -87.71
CA VAL A 324 -73.18 30.32 -88.68
C VAL A 324 -72.20 30.10 -89.85
N HIS A 325 -72.85 29.92 -91.01
CA HIS A 325 -72.49 30.05 -92.43
C HIS A 325 -71.33 31.00 -92.83
N GLN A 326 -70.58 30.69 -93.90
CA GLN A 326 -70.81 31.12 -95.31
C GLN A 326 -69.52 31.04 -96.18
N GLU A 327 -69.63 30.46 -97.38
CA GLU A 327 -68.75 30.72 -98.56
C GLU A 327 -69.18 32.04 -99.25
N PRO A 328 -68.48 32.67 -100.23
CA PRO A 328 -67.24 32.29 -100.95
C PRO A 328 -66.28 33.47 -101.31
N ALA A 329 -65.26 33.17 -102.14
CA ALA A 329 -64.69 33.99 -103.24
C ALA A 329 -63.27 34.63 -103.12
N VAL A 330 -62.36 34.05 -103.92
CA VAL A 330 -61.36 34.66 -104.83
C VAL A 330 -60.41 35.74 -104.28
N GLY A 331 -59.11 35.42 -104.25
CA GLY A 331 -58.05 36.44 -104.24
C GLY A 331 -56.63 35.88 -104.10
N ALA A 332 -55.86 35.98 -105.19
CA ALA A 332 -54.40 35.93 -105.26
C ALA A 332 -53.69 34.65 -104.75
N ILE A 333 -53.40 33.74 -105.67
CA ILE A 333 -52.38 32.69 -105.47
C ILE A 333 -51.01 33.38 -105.39
N THR A 334 -50.52 33.60 -104.17
CA THR A 334 -49.09 33.80 -103.92
C THR A 334 -48.52 32.46 -103.48
N VAL A 335 -47.52 31.98 -104.21
CA VAL A 335 -46.86 30.70 -103.94
C VAL A 335 -46.10 30.82 -102.62
N VAL A 336 -46.67 30.24 -101.56
CA VAL A 336 -46.02 30.11 -100.25
C VAL A 336 -45.29 28.76 -100.25
N SER A 337 -44.04 28.73 -99.79
CA SER A 337 -43.28 27.47 -99.59
C SER A 337 -44.11 26.51 -98.73
N GLN A 338 -44.05 25.20 -99.03
CA GLN A 338 -44.79 24.16 -98.29
C GLN A 338 -44.60 24.28 -96.77
N GLU A 339 -43.38 24.63 -96.34
CA GLU A 339 -43.03 24.84 -94.93
C GLU A 339 -43.78 26.04 -94.31
N ALA A 340 -43.89 27.15 -95.04
CA ALA A 340 -44.56 28.35 -94.55
C ALA A 340 -46.09 28.18 -94.52
N ALA A 341 -46.65 27.37 -95.44
CA ALA A 341 -48.07 27.00 -95.39
C ALA A 341 -48.39 26.16 -94.13
N GLN A 342 -47.53 25.21 -93.80
CA GLN A 342 -47.70 24.28 -92.68
C GLN A 342 -47.57 24.98 -91.31
N VAL A 343 -46.61 25.89 -91.16
CA VAL A 343 -46.46 26.72 -89.93
C VAL A 343 -47.67 27.62 -89.72
N LEU A 344 -48.20 28.17 -90.81
CA LEU A 344 -49.39 29.01 -90.75
C LEU A 344 -50.68 28.21 -90.47
N GLU A 345 -50.76 26.95 -90.92
CA GLU A 345 -51.84 26.03 -90.58
C GLU A 345 -51.84 25.67 -89.09
N SER A 346 -50.66 25.49 -88.49
CA SER A 346 -50.52 25.24 -87.04
C SER A 346 -50.92 26.42 -86.15
N ALA A 347 -50.97 27.65 -86.68
CA ALA A 347 -51.40 28.85 -85.96
C ALA A 347 -52.95 29.00 -85.86
N GLY A 348 -53.71 28.05 -86.40
CA GLY A 348 -55.17 27.98 -86.41
C GLY A 348 -55.84 28.76 -87.54
N GLU A 349 -57.18 28.75 -87.57
CA GLU A 349 -57.98 29.39 -88.62
C GLU A 349 -58.18 30.91 -88.39
N GLY A 350 -58.21 31.68 -89.48
CA GLY A 350 -58.40 33.13 -89.48
C GLY A 350 -57.60 33.85 -90.59
N PRO A 351 -57.86 35.14 -90.84
CA PRO A 351 -57.12 35.90 -91.84
C PRO A 351 -55.62 35.97 -91.50
N LEU A 352 -54.79 36.13 -92.54
CA LEU A 352 -53.33 35.98 -92.45
C LEU A 352 -52.70 36.85 -91.36
N ASP A 353 -53.23 38.06 -91.17
CA ASP A 353 -52.82 39.01 -90.14
C ASP A 353 -53.04 38.49 -88.71
N VAL A 354 -54.14 37.77 -88.47
CA VAL A 354 -54.45 37.15 -87.17
C VAL A 354 -53.49 35.99 -86.89
N ARG A 355 -53.22 35.14 -87.88
CA ARG A 355 -52.28 34.01 -87.73
C ARG A 355 -50.85 34.48 -87.52
N LEU A 356 -50.43 35.51 -88.27
CA LEU A 356 -49.13 36.16 -88.07
C LEU A 356 -49.00 36.80 -86.69
N ARG A 357 -50.07 37.41 -86.16
CA ARG A 357 -50.08 37.98 -84.81
C ARG A 357 -49.99 36.91 -83.72
N LYS A 358 -50.68 35.77 -83.88
CA LYS A 358 -50.58 34.62 -82.98
C LYS A 358 -49.16 34.04 -82.96
N LEU A 359 -48.58 33.78 -84.15
CA LEU A 359 -47.19 33.32 -84.28
C LEU A 359 -46.18 34.33 -83.72
N ALA A 360 -46.43 35.64 -83.87
CA ALA A 360 -45.61 36.67 -83.26
C ALA A 360 -45.70 36.66 -81.73
N GLY A 361 -46.89 36.43 -81.17
CA GLY A 361 -47.11 36.27 -79.73
C GLY A 361 -46.42 35.03 -79.15
N GLU A 362 -46.58 33.87 -79.80
CA GLU A 362 -45.88 32.64 -79.43
C GLU A 362 -44.36 32.79 -79.52
N LYS A 363 -43.85 33.48 -80.56
CA LYS A 363 -42.43 33.82 -80.68
C LYS A 363 -41.97 34.71 -79.52
N GLU A 364 -42.75 35.69 -79.10
CA GLU A 364 -42.41 36.59 -77.99
C GLU A 364 -42.45 35.86 -76.63
N GLU A 365 -43.37 34.92 -76.47
CA GLU A 365 -43.46 34.04 -75.31
C GLU A 365 -42.29 33.06 -75.24
N LEU A 366 -41.94 32.40 -76.35
CA LEU A 366 -40.75 31.56 -76.45
C LEU A 366 -39.46 32.37 -76.21
N LEU A 367 -39.37 33.60 -76.73
CA LEU A 367 -38.24 34.49 -76.44
C LEU A 367 -38.17 34.84 -74.95
N SER A 368 -39.32 35.00 -74.29
CA SER A 368 -39.39 35.23 -72.84
C SER A 368 -38.93 34.00 -72.04
N GLN A 369 -39.33 32.80 -72.46
CA GLN A 369 -38.85 31.54 -71.89
C GLN A 369 -37.34 31.36 -72.09
N ILE A 370 -36.82 31.67 -73.27
CA ILE A 370 -35.38 31.64 -73.56
C ILE A 370 -34.63 32.63 -72.67
N ARG A 371 -35.14 33.85 -72.49
CA ARG A 371 -34.54 34.83 -71.57
C ARG A 371 -34.52 34.32 -70.13
N LYS A 372 -35.62 33.73 -69.65
CA LYS A 372 -35.72 33.16 -68.31
C LYS A 372 -34.78 31.97 -68.11
N LEU A 373 -34.74 31.03 -69.06
CA LEU A 373 -33.84 29.88 -69.03
C LEU A 373 -32.37 30.30 -69.14
N LYS A 374 -32.06 31.34 -69.92
CA LYS A 374 -30.72 31.95 -69.95
C LYS A 374 -30.34 32.54 -68.60
N LEU A 375 -31.24 33.30 -67.97
CA LEU A 375 -31.00 33.85 -66.63
C LEU A 375 -30.80 32.73 -65.60
N GLN A 376 -31.61 31.68 -65.63
CA GLN A 376 -31.45 30.51 -64.75
C GLN A 376 -30.16 29.75 -65.02
N LEU A 377 -29.76 29.59 -66.28
CA LEU A 377 -28.47 28.99 -66.64
C LEU A 377 -27.30 29.87 -66.18
N GLU A 378 -27.46 31.20 -66.24
CA GLU A 378 -26.46 32.17 -65.80
C GLU A 378 -26.37 32.23 -64.26
N GLU A 379 -27.50 32.12 -63.56
CA GLU A 379 -27.58 31.94 -62.10
C GLU A 379 -26.96 30.60 -61.65
N GLU A 380 -27.24 29.50 -62.35
CA GLU A 380 -26.61 28.19 -62.06
C GLU A 380 -25.12 28.17 -62.44
N ARG A 381 -24.71 28.86 -63.50
CA ARG A 381 -23.29 29.08 -63.84
C ARG A 381 -22.60 29.95 -62.80
N GLN A 382 -23.27 30.95 -62.22
CA GLN A 382 -22.74 31.77 -61.13
C GLN A 382 -22.66 31.01 -59.81
N LYS A 383 -23.65 30.13 -59.52
CA LYS A 383 -23.59 29.19 -58.39
C LYS A 383 -22.47 28.15 -58.54
N CYS A 384 -22.22 27.67 -59.77
CA CYS A 384 -21.09 26.79 -60.07
C CYS A 384 -19.75 27.55 -60.13
N SER A 385 -19.71 28.80 -60.58
CA SER A 385 -18.48 29.63 -60.51
C SER A 385 -18.14 30.07 -59.08
N GLY A 386 -19.10 30.02 -58.15
CA GLY A 386 -18.83 30.06 -56.71
C GLY A 386 -18.14 28.79 -56.16
N ARG A 387 -18.06 27.72 -56.96
CA ARG A 387 -17.34 26.47 -56.64
C ARG A 387 -16.11 26.22 -57.50
N ASP A 388 -15.99 26.88 -58.66
CA ASP A 388 -14.83 26.75 -59.57
C ASP A 388 -13.99 28.04 -59.75
N GLY A 389 -14.39 29.14 -59.11
CA GLY A 389 -13.68 30.43 -59.14
C GLY A 389 -12.63 30.60 -58.04
N THR A 390 -12.45 29.64 -57.12
CA THR A 390 -11.43 29.68 -56.08
C THR A 390 -10.15 28.97 -56.50
N ALA A 391 -9.68 29.18 -57.73
CA ALA A 391 -8.31 28.76 -58.12
C ALA A 391 -7.30 29.93 -57.98
N GLY A 392 -7.77 31.17 -57.92
CA GLY A 392 -6.93 32.37 -57.70
C GLY A 392 -6.86 32.81 -56.23
N ASP A 393 -7.90 32.56 -55.44
CA ASP A 393 -7.98 32.91 -54.01
C ASP A 393 -7.63 31.73 -53.08
N LEU A 394 -7.30 30.58 -53.69
CA LEU A 394 -6.85 29.39 -52.96
C LEU A 394 -5.48 29.63 -52.31
N ALA A 395 -4.66 30.59 -52.76
CA ALA A 395 -3.35 30.83 -52.14
C ALA A 395 -3.44 31.43 -50.73
N GLU A 396 -4.50 32.18 -50.41
CA GLU A 396 -4.64 32.82 -49.09
C GLU A 396 -5.44 31.95 -48.09
N LEU A 397 -6.40 31.15 -48.59
CA LEU A 397 -7.19 30.22 -47.75
C LEU A 397 -6.62 28.79 -47.66
N GLN A 398 -5.86 28.32 -48.65
CA GLN A 398 -5.15 27.03 -48.54
C GLN A 398 -4.00 27.13 -47.55
N ASN A 399 -3.35 28.30 -47.45
CA ASN A 399 -2.44 28.57 -46.34
C ASN A 399 -3.16 28.50 -44.99
N GLY A 400 -4.46 28.79 -44.87
CA GLY A 400 -5.20 28.71 -43.61
C GLY A 400 -5.52 27.27 -43.16
N SER A 401 -6.00 26.41 -44.07
CA SER A 401 -6.31 25.00 -43.76
C SER A 401 -5.04 24.14 -43.68
N ASP A 402 -4.01 24.46 -44.47
CA ASP A 402 -2.69 23.86 -44.40
C ASP A 402 -1.92 24.35 -43.15
N LEU A 403 -2.08 25.62 -42.74
CA LEU A 403 -1.60 26.14 -41.44
C LEU A 403 -2.28 25.43 -40.27
N GLN A 404 -3.59 25.16 -40.35
CA GLN A 404 -4.32 24.44 -39.30
C GLN A 404 -3.85 22.98 -39.20
N LEU A 405 -3.55 22.33 -40.32
CA LEU A 405 -2.94 21.00 -40.35
C LEU A 405 -1.50 21.01 -39.78
N ILE A 406 -0.71 22.04 -40.09
CA ILE A 406 0.64 22.25 -39.54
C ILE A 406 0.59 22.53 -38.04
N GLU A 407 -0.38 23.29 -37.55
CA GLU A 407 -0.61 23.54 -36.12
C GLU A 407 -1.00 22.25 -35.39
N MET A 408 -1.95 21.47 -35.91
CA MET A 408 -2.27 20.15 -35.35
C MET A 408 -1.07 19.20 -35.35
N GLN A 409 -0.25 19.21 -36.41
CA GLN A 409 0.96 18.40 -36.48
C GLN A 409 2.01 18.86 -35.45
N ARG A 410 2.15 20.17 -35.21
CA ARG A 410 3.02 20.73 -34.17
C ARG A 410 2.54 20.37 -32.78
N ASP A 411 1.23 20.45 -32.52
CA ASP A 411 0.63 20.08 -31.24
C ASP A 411 0.75 18.58 -30.98
N ALA A 412 0.52 17.74 -31.99
CA ALA A 412 0.77 16.30 -31.90
C ALA A 412 2.24 16.01 -31.60
N ASN A 413 3.18 16.68 -32.29
CA ASN A 413 4.62 16.53 -32.03
C ASN A 413 5.04 17.03 -30.64
N ARG A 414 4.40 18.10 -30.16
CA ARG A 414 4.60 18.61 -28.79
C ARG A 414 4.13 17.58 -27.77
N GLN A 415 2.92 17.03 -27.94
CA GLN A 415 2.39 15.99 -27.06
C GLN A 415 3.27 14.74 -27.08
N ILE A 416 3.72 14.29 -28.25
CA ILE A 416 4.68 13.18 -28.39
C ILE A 416 5.95 13.45 -27.59
N SER A 417 6.48 14.68 -27.64
CA SER A 417 7.68 15.05 -26.89
C SER A 417 7.43 15.06 -25.37
N GLU A 418 6.28 15.57 -24.93
CA GLU A 418 5.87 15.54 -23.52
C GLU A 418 5.72 14.10 -23.01
N TYR A 419 5.11 13.20 -23.79
CA TYR A 419 4.98 11.78 -23.43
C TYR A 419 6.34 11.05 -23.44
N LYS A 420 7.22 11.36 -24.40
CA LYS A 420 8.60 10.82 -24.40
C LYS A 420 9.38 11.24 -23.15
N PHE A 421 9.24 12.49 -22.72
CA PHE A 421 9.88 12.96 -21.49
C PHE A 421 9.31 12.27 -20.26
N LYS A 422 7.98 12.13 -20.16
CA LYS A 422 7.33 11.39 -19.06
C LYS A 422 7.75 9.93 -19.03
N LEU A 423 7.84 9.28 -20.20
CA LEU A 423 8.31 7.90 -20.32
C LEU A 423 9.76 7.78 -19.82
N SER A 424 10.66 8.64 -20.29
CA SER A 424 12.06 8.62 -19.86
C SER A 424 12.21 8.85 -18.35
N LYS A 425 11.36 9.71 -17.76
CA LYS A 425 11.33 9.91 -16.31
C LYS A 425 10.83 8.66 -15.57
N ALA A 426 9.75 8.04 -16.05
CA ALA A 426 9.24 6.80 -15.46
C ALA A 426 10.26 5.66 -15.56
N GLU A 427 11.00 5.56 -16.67
CA GLU A 427 12.11 4.60 -16.84
C GLU A 427 13.22 4.82 -15.79
N GLN A 428 13.60 6.07 -15.51
CA GLN A 428 14.57 6.38 -14.46
C GLN A 428 14.04 6.02 -13.07
N ASP A 429 12.77 6.31 -12.78
CA ASP A 429 12.13 5.97 -11.51
C ASP A 429 12.09 4.44 -11.31
N ILE A 430 11.77 3.67 -12.37
CA ILE A 430 11.83 2.19 -12.36
C ILE A 430 13.22 1.70 -11.97
N THR A 431 14.28 2.20 -12.62
CA THR A 431 15.66 1.74 -12.28
C THR A 431 16.04 2.03 -10.83
N THR A 432 15.55 3.13 -10.26
CA THR A 432 15.81 3.51 -8.86
C THR A 432 15.05 2.59 -7.89
N LEU A 433 13.80 2.25 -8.22
CA LEU A 433 12.99 1.32 -7.45
C LEU A 433 13.57 -0.10 -7.51
N GLU A 434 14.04 -0.56 -8.66
CA GLU A 434 14.69 -1.87 -8.83
C GLU A 434 15.95 -2.02 -7.96
N GLN A 435 16.78 -0.98 -7.87
CA GLN A 435 17.94 -0.96 -6.98
C GLN A 435 17.51 -1.01 -5.50
N SER A 436 16.44 -0.30 -5.15
CA SER A 436 15.89 -0.30 -3.80
C SER A 436 15.34 -1.68 -3.40
N ILE A 437 14.61 -2.34 -4.31
CA ILE A 437 14.11 -3.71 -4.16
C ILE A 437 15.29 -4.67 -3.95
N SER A 438 16.31 -4.62 -4.80
CA SER A 438 17.50 -5.49 -4.69
C SER A 438 18.19 -5.36 -3.33
N ARG A 439 18.27 -4.14 -2.78
CA ARG A 439 18.84 -3.90 -1.44
C ARG A 439 17.97 -4.49 -0.33
N LEU A 440 16.65 -4.30 -0.43
CA LEU A 440 15.68 -4.81 0.54
C LEU A 440 15.63 -6.34 0.52
N GLU A 441 15.61 -6.97 -0.65
CA GLU A 441 15.68 -8.42 -0.81
C GLU A 441 16.93 -9.00 -0.15
N GLY A 442 18.09 -8.36 -0.34
CA GLY A 442 19.33 -8.75 0.33
C GLY A 442 19.25 -8.62 1.86
N GLN A 443 18.52 -7.63 2.38
CA GLN A 443 18.31 -7.46 3.81
C GLN A 443 17.36 -8.53 4.38
N VAL A 444 16.27 -8.82 3.69
CA VAL A 444 15.32 -9.91 4.04
C VAL A 444 16.04 -11.26 4.09
N LEU A 445 16.89 -11.55 3.09
CA LEU A 445 17.67 -12.79 3.07
C LEU A 445 18.58 -12.91 4.29
N ARG A 446 19.27 -11.83 4.69
CA ARG A 446 20.13 -11.84 5.88
C ARG A 446 19.34 -12.05 7.17
N TYR A 447 18.22 -11.37 7.34
CA TYR A 447 17.40 -11.53 8.54
C TYR A 447 16.77 -12.91 8.63
N ARG A 448 16.34 -13.47 7.50
CA ARG A 448 15.84 -14.84 7.46
C ARG A 448 16.90 -15.84 7.92
N THR A 449 18.11 -15.77 7.36
CA THR A 449 19.22 -16.65 7.77
C THR A 449 19.58 -16.46 9.25
N ALA A 450 19.58 -15.21 9.75
CA ALA A 450 19.84 -14.94 11.15
C ALA A 450 18.77 -15.53 12.08
N ALA A 451 17.48 -15.43 11.71
CA ALA A 451 16.38 -16.01 12.45
C ALA A 451 16.44 -17.55 12.47
N GLU A 452 16.68 -18.18 11.32
CA GLU A 452 16.84 -19.63 11.21
C GLU A 452 18.03 -20.15 12.05
N ASN A 453 19.12 -19.37 12.15
CA ASN A 453 20.25 -19.71 13.01
C ASN A 453 19.93 -19.52 14.50
N ALA A 454 19.20 -18.46 14.86
CA ALA A 454 18.79 -18.21 16.25
C ALA A 454 17.85 -19.31 16.76
N GLU A 455 16.91 -19.78 15.93
CA GLU A 455 16.02 -20.90 16.27
C GLU A 455 16.81 -22.19 16.58
N LYS A 456 17.81 -22.52 15.75
CA LYS A 456 18.70 -23.67 16.00
C LYS A 456 19.43 -23.57 17.34
N VAL A 457 19.99 -22.39 17.64
CA VAL A 457 20.69 -22.15 18.91
C VAL A 457 19.74 -22.23 20.10
N GLU A 458 18.51 -21.74 19.97
CA GLU A 458 17.50 -21.84 21.03
C GLU A 458 17.16 -23.30 21.35
N ASP A 459 17.02 -24.14 20.32
CA ASP A 459 16.74 -25.57 20.50
C ASP A 459 17.90 -26.32 21.16
N GLU A 460 19.15 -25.99 20.80
CA GLU A 460 20.35 -26.51 21.46
C GLU A 460 20.37 -26.12 22.95
N LEU A 461 20.15 -24.84 23.27
CA LEU A 461 20.09 -24.36 24.66
C LEU A 461 18.95 -25.00 25.45
N LYS A 462 17.79 -25.24 24.83
CA LYS A 462 16.69 -26.00 25.47
C LYS A 462 17.11 -27.43 25.77
N ALA A 463 17.86 -28.08 24.89
CA ALA A 463 18.37 -29.44 25.10
C ALA A 463 19.40 -29.46 26.25
N GLU A 464 20.34 -28.52 26.28
CA GLU A 464 21.34 -28.37 27.34
C GLU A 464 20.68 -28.08 28.69
N LYS A 465 19.70 -27.17 28.74
CA LYS A 465 18.94 -26.89 29.96
C LYS A 465 18.30 -28.16 30.53
N ARG A 466 17.67 -28.99 29.68
CA ARG A 466 17.07 -30.27 30.13
C ARG A 466 18.13 -31.25 30.63
N LYS A 467 19.32 -31.26 30.02
CA LYS A 467 20.45 -32.10 30.45
C LYS A 467 20.95 -31.67 31.82
N LEU A 468 21.27 -30.38 32.00
CA LEU A 468 21.73 -29.82 33.27
C LEU A 468 20.68 -29.98 34.38
N GLN A 469 19.39 -29.84 34.07
CA GLN A 469 18.31 -30.10 35.03
C GLN A 469 18.28 -31.56 35.50
N ARG A 470 18.57 -32.52 34.61
CA ARG A 470 18.68 -33.94 34.99
C ARG A 470 19.91 -34.17 35.88
N GLU A 471 21.06 -33.63 35.50
CA GLU A 471 22.30 -33.72 36.27
C GLU A 471 22.16 -33.10 37.67
N LEU A 472 21.49 -31.95 37.77
CA LEU A 472 21.19 -31.30 39.06
C LEU A 472 20.34 -32.20 39.96
N ARG A 473 19.28 -32.82 39.42
CA ARG A 473 18.45 -33.75 40.21
C ARG A 473 19.28 -34.93 40.72
N THR A 474 20.07 -35.56 39.85
CA THR A 474 20.95 -36.67 40.25
C THR A 474 21.97 -36.26 41.30
N ALA A 475 22.51 -35.04 41.22
CA ALA A 475 23.42 -34.53 42.24
C ALA A 475 22.72 -34.28 43.58
N LEU A 476 21.50 -33.75 43.57
CA LEU A 476 20.69 -33.56 44.77
C LEU A 476 20.35 -34.89 45.45
N ASP A 477 19.90 -35.88 44.68
CA ASP A 477 19.61 -37.23 45.20
C ASP A 477 20.85 -37.81 45.89
N LYS A 478 22.03 -37.61 45.32
CA LYS A 478 23.30 -38.06 45.90
C LYS A 478 23.70 -37.30 47.16
N ILE A 479 23.37 -36.01 47.25
CA ILE A 479 23.58 -35.23 48.48
C ILE A 479 22.68 -35.78 49.58
N GLU A 480 21.40 -36.02 49.30
CA GLU A 480 20.45 -36.60 50.27
C GLU A 480 20.92 -37.97 50.79
N GLU A 481 21.40 -38.85 49.91
CA GLU A 481 22.02 -40.13 50.30
C GLU A 481 23.21 -39.93 51.26
N MET A 482 24.10 -39.00 50.92
CA MET A 482 25.29 -38.71 51.74
C MET A 482 24.91 -38.06 53.08
N GLU A 483 23.91 -37.20 53.13
CA GLU A 483 23.40 -36.61 54.37
C GLU A 483 22.80 -37.67 55.29
N MET A 484 22.04 -38.61 54.72
CA MET A 484 21.48 -39.75 55.47
C MET A 484 22.59 -40.64 56.05
N THR A 485 23.60 -41.00 55.25
CA THR A 485 24.74 -41.79 55.75
C THR A 485 25.52 -41.05 56.84
N ASN A 486 25.75 -39.75 56.67
CA ASN A 486 26.44 -38.93 57.67
C ASN A 486 25.63 -38.83 58.97
N SER A 487 24.31 -38.66 58.88
CA SER A 487 23.40 -38.69 60.04
C SER A 487 23.49 -40.02 60.81
N HIS A 488 23.57 -41.15 60.11
CA HIS A 488 23.76 -42.46 60.73
C HIS A 488 25.13 -42.59 61.43
N LEU A 489 26.20 -42.13 60.78
CA LEU A 489 27.55 -42.13 61.35
C LEU A 489 27.66 -41.23 62.58
N ALA A 490 27.06 -40.03 62.53
CA ALA A 490 27.00 -39.10 63.65
C ALA A 490 26.31 -39.73 64.88
N LYS A 491 25.13 -40.34 64.69
CA LYS A 491 24.42 -41.07 65.75
C LYS A 491 25.26 -42.21 66.35
N ARG A 492 26.02 -42.93 65.51
CA ARG A 492 26.90 -44.02 65.98
C ARG A 492 28.08 -43.48 66.78
N LEU A 493 28.67 -42.36 66.35
CA LEU A 493 29.73 -41.67 67.09
C LEU A 493 29.24 -41.15 68.44
N GLU A 494 28.03 -40.57 68.51
CA GLU A 494 27.42 -40.14 69.77
C GLU A 494 27.25 -41.30 70.74
N LYS A 495 26.76 -42.46 70.28
CA LYS A 495 26.67 -43.68 71.10
C LYS A 495 28.03 -44.11 71.65
N MET A 496 29.07 -44.10 70.81
CA MET A 496 30.43 -44.45 71.24
C MET A 496 30.98 -43.46 72.27
N LYS A 497 30.74 -42.15 72.08
CA LYS A 497 31.11 -41.11 73.05
C LYS A 497 30.38 -41.28 74.38
N ALA A 498 29.08 -41.56 74.35
CA ALA A 498 28.29 -41.82 75.55
C ALA A 498 28.80 -43.06 76.31
N ASN A 499 29.08 -44.16 75.60
CA ASN A 499 29.66 -45.37 76.19
C ASN A 499 31.02 -45.11 76.83
N ARG A 500 31.91 -44.38 76.16
CA ARG A 500 33.22 -43.99 76.72
C ARG A 500 33.06 -43.17 78.00
N THR A 501 32.12 -42.21 77.99
CA THR A 501 31.85 -41.36 79.15
C THR A 501 31.30 -42.17 80.32
N ALA A 502 30.40 -43.14 80.06
CA ALA A 502 29.87 -44.03 81.08
C ALA A 502 30.94 -44.94 81.69
N LEU A 503 31.86 -45.48 80.87
CA LEU A 503 32.99 -46.29 81.35
C LEU A 503 33.96 -45.47 82.21
N LEU A 504 34.25 -44.23 81.82
CA LEU A 504 35.10 -43.32 82.61
C LEU A 504 34.45 -42.95 83.95
N ALA A 505 33.11 -42.94 84.04
CA ALA A 505 32.41 -42.67 85.30
C ALA A 505 32.36 -43.87 86.27
N GLN A 506 32.75 -45.07 85.82
CA GLN A 506 32.80 -46.29 86.64
C GLN A 506 34.21 -46.61 87.18
N GLN A 507 35.24 -45.88 86.71
CA GLN A 507 36.60 -45.88 87.27
C GLN A 507 36.72 -44.80 88.34
#